data_AF-A0AAW1UJ78-F1
#
_entry.id   AF-A0AAW1UJ78-F1
#
_cell.length_a   1.000
_cell.length_b   1.000
_cell.length_c   1.000
_cell.angle_alpha   90.00
_cell.angle_beta   90.00
_cell.angle_gamma   90.00
#
_symmetry.space_group_name_H-M   'P 1'
#
loop_
_entity.id
_entity.type
_entity.pdbx_description
1 polymer ?
#
loop_
_entity_poly.entity_id
_entity_poly.type
_entity_poly.pdbx_seq_one_letter_code
_entity_poly.pdbx_strand_id
1 'polypeptide(L)'
;MPRKRKSNLSHSSTRARTAKVARSQESEEQTQTRQMLDSKRHATQRASETLEQSQARRALDAERHASRRASDSFTQTETRRALDAERHTSQRASGTYTQTQARQTLDAERHAFQRDSETFTQTQARQTLDAERHASQRAAETVEQTQARRVLDAERHGQLIAAETDEDSQRRRLLNAERQAERRRVKWFCETYYSESEVMDNILKALELLNQKVNALECKQEKMLQEKYAAGSSALITGKNLEKKLEKSKESKCALKIEAESAEISKSSDDIKKVLRIQ
;
A
#
# COMPACT_ATOMS: atom_id res chain seq x y z
N MET A 1 -74.61 54.76 48.16
CA MET A 1 -73.52 54.52 47.18
C MET A 1 -72.40 53.75 47.87
N PRO A 2 -72.20 52.45 47.59
CA PRO A 2 -71.11 51.69 48.22
C PRO A 2 -69.77 52.16 47.62
N ARG A 3 -68.81 52.56 48.48
CA ARG A 3 -67.45 52.94 48.06
C ARG A 3 -66.77 51.71 47.43
N LYS A 4 -66.42 51.80 46.14
CA LYS A 4 -65.65 50.76 45.44
C LYS A 4 -64.35 50.50 46.21
N ARG A 5 -64.20 49.30 46.80
CA ARG A 5 -62.94 48.84 47.41
C ARG A 5 -61.87 48.85 46.31
N LYS A 6 -60.84 49.69 46.50
CA LYS A 6 -59.62 49.69 45.68
C LYS A 6 -59.04 48.27 45.71
N SER A 7 -58.93 47.64 44.54
CA SER A 7 -58.47 46.25 44.41
C SER A 7 -57.05 46.09 44.97
N ASN A 8 -56.71 44.89 45.46
CA ASN A 8 -55.39 44.61 46.05
C ASN A 8 -54.22 44.92 45.10
N LEU A 9 -54.47 44.87 43.78
CA LEU A 9 -53.55 45.27 42.70
C LEU A 9 -53.15 46.77 42.78
N SER A 10 -54.08 47.67 43.14
CA SER A 10 -53.76 49.10 43.23
C SER A 10 -52.91 49.43 44.47
N HIS A 11 -53.16 48.75 45.61
CA HIS A 11 -52.37 48.96 46.83
C HIS A 11 -50.95 48.39 46.72
N SER A 12 -50.81 47.21 46.11
CA SER A 12 -49.51 46.60 45.79
C SER A 12 -48.66 47.53 44.91
N SER A 13 -49.27 48.12 43.86
CA SER A 13 -48.54 49.04 42.97
C SER A 13 -48.15 50.36 43.64
N THR A 14 -48.98 50.92 44.53
CA THR A 14 -48.59 52.11 45.34
C THR A 14 -47.42 51.81 46.27
N ARG A 15 -47.46 50.68 47.00
CA ARG A 15 -46.39 50.29 47.93
C ARG A 15 -45.06 49.99 47.22
N ALA A 16 -45.11 49.39 46.04
CA ALA A 16 -43.93 49.17 45.21
C ALA A 16 -43.31 50.50 44.75
N ARG A 17 -44.14 51.47 44.36
CA ARG A 17 -43.68 52.81 43.97
C ARG A 17 -43.05 53.57 45.13
N THR A 18 -43.67 53.58 46.31
CA THR A 18 -43.11 54.26 47.49
C THR A 18 -41.79 53.62 47.93
N ALA A 19 -41.70 52.28 47.92
CA ALA A 19 -40.45 51.58 48.21
C ALA A 19 -39.36 51.89 47.19
N LYS A 20 -39.70 52.04 45.90
CA LYS A 20 -38.74 52.44 44.86
C LYS A 20 -38.21 53.86 45.11
N VAL A 21 -39.10 54.80 45.44
CA VAL A 21 -38.72 56.19 45.75
C VAL A 21 -37.82 56.25 46.99
N ALA A 22 -38.19 55.55 48.07
CA ALA A 22 -37.37 55.46 49.28
C ALA A 22 -35.97 54.90 48.97
N ARG A 23 -35.89 53.80 48.19
CA ARG A 23 -34.60 53.22 47.77
C ARG A 23 -33.75 54.16 46.92
N SER A 24 -34.34 55.02 46.09
CA SER A 24 -33.59 56.01 45.31
C SER A 24 -33.08 57.19 46.15
N GLN A 25 -33.57 57.34 47.38
CA GLN A 25 -33.17 58.39 48.32
C GLN A 25 -32.27 57.85 49.45
N GLU A 26 -31.98 56.54 49.47
CA GLU A 26 -31.06 55.94 50.45
C GLU A 26 -29.65 56.52 50.27
N SER A 27 -28.98 56.82 51.39
CA SER A 27 -27.54 57.07 51.37
C SER A 27 -26.76 55.77 51.08
N GLU A 28 -25.48 55.89 50.73
CA GLU A 28 -24.62 54.72 50.51
C GLU A 28 -24.55 53.83 51.76
N GLU A 29 -24.41 54.43 52.95
CA GLU A 29 -24.40 53.70 54.23
C GLU A 29 -25.72 52.99 54.51
N GLN A 30 -26.85 53.65 54.24
CA GLN A 30 -28.18 53.03 54.36
C GLN A 30 -28.37 51.87 53.37
N THR A 31 -27.84 52.02 52.16
CA THR A 31 -27.87 50.97 51.15
C THR A 31 -27.03 49.77 51.59
N GLN A 32 -25.80 50.02 52.08
CA GLN A 32 -24.88 48.97 52.55
C GLN A 32 -25.45 48.24 53.76
N THR A 33 -25.98 48.96 54.76
CA THR A 33 -26.61 48.36 55.94
C THR A 33 -27.82 47.51 55.57
N ARG A 34 -28.68 47.98 54.65
CA ARG A 34 -29.80 47.18 54.13
C ARG A 34 -29.31 45.90 53.43
N GLN A 35 -28.32 46.00 52.54
CA GLN A 35 -27.76 44.85 51.84
C GLN A 35 -27.11 43.84 52.81
N MET A 36 -26.45 44.32 53.87
CA MET A 36 -25.86 43.48 54.91
C MET A 36 -26.92 42.74 55.73
N LEU A 37 -28.02 43.42 56.11
CA LEU A 37 -29.12 42.78 56.82
C LEU A 37 -29.84 41.75 55.96
N ASP A 38 -30.03 42.05 54.66
CA ASP A 38 -30.62 41.12 53.71
C ASP A 38 -29.72 39.90 53.49
N SER A 39 -28.40 40.08 53.32
CA SER A 39 -27.46 38.97 53.16
C SER A 39 -27.40 38.09 54.41
N LYS A 40 -27.41 38.69 55.61
CA LYS A 40 -27.47 37.96 56.89
C LYS A 40 -28.75 37.13 57.00
N ARG A 41 -29.90 37.71 56.66
CA ARG A 41 -31.19 36.99 56.66
C ARG A 41 -31.18 35.81 55.69
N HIS A 42 -30.62 35.99 54.50
CA HIS A 42 -30.50 34.90 53.53
C HIS A 42 -29.54 33.81 54.01
N ALA A 43 -28.42 34.18 54.64
CA ALA A 43 -27.48 33.22 55.21
C ALA A 43 -28.12 32.39 56.33
N THR A 44 -28.87 33.02 57.24
CA THR A 44 -29.58 32.30 58.30
C THR A 44 -30.65 31.38 57.73
N GLN A 45 -31.43 31.84 56.75
CA GLN A 45 -32.42 31.01 56.06
C GLN A 45 -31.77 29.79 55.40
N ARG A 46 -30.66 29.99 54.65
CA ARG A 46 -29.89 28.92 54.00
C ARG A 46 -29.35 27.90 55.01
N ALA A 47 -28.86 28.36 56.16
CA ALA A 47 -28.34 27.50 57.21
C ALA A 47 -29.44 26.65 57.88
N SER A 48 -30.68 27.14 57.88
CA SER A 48 -31.85 26.42 58.41
C SER A 48 -32.60 25.55 57.38
N GLU A 49 -32.16 25.53 56.11
CA GLU A 49 -32.81 24.73 55.06
C GLU A 49 -32.70 23.23 55.39
N THR A 50 -33.81 22.50 55.21
CA THR A 50 -33.74 21.03 55.17
C THR A 50 -33.06 20.57 53.87
N LEU A 51 -32.63 19.30 53.84
CA LEU A 51 -32.03 18.72 52.64
C LEU A 51 -32.97 18.83 51.41
N GLU A 52 -34.25 18.51 51.58
CA GLU A 52 -35.27 18.64 50.51
C GLU A 52 -35.44 20.10 50.04
N GLN A 53 -35.52 21.06 50.96
CA GLN A 53 -35.62 22.48 50.62
C GLN A 53 -34.38 22.97 49.87
N SER A 54 -33.19 22.54 50.31
CA SER A 54 -31.93 22.90 49.67
C SER A 54 -31.83 22.32 48.25
N GLN A 55 -32.33 21.09 48.04
CA GLN A 55 -32.37 20.44 46.73
C GLN A 55 -33.38 21.10 45.81
N ALA A 56 -34.61 21.37 46.28
CA ALA A 56 -35.63 22.06 45.51
C ALA A 56 -35.17 23.46 45.08
N ARG A 57 -34.52 24.22 45.99
CA ARG A 57 -33.94 25.53 45.64
C ARG A 57 -32.83 25.40 44.60
N ARG A 58 -31.90 24.46 44.76
CA ARG A 58 -30.82 24.23 43.77
C ARG A 58 -31.37 23.80 42.41
N ALA A 59 -32.44 23.01 42.37
CA ALA A 59 -33.10 22.61 41.14
C ALA A 59 -33.72 23.82 40.41
N LEU A 60 -34.47 24.66 41.13
CA LEU A 60 -35.03 25.90 40.57
C LEU A 60 -33.96 26.90 40.12
N ASP A 61 -32.86 27.00 40.86
CA ASP A 61 -31.70 27.82 40.46
C ASP A 61 -31.07 27.28 39.17
N ALA A 62 -30.89 25.95 39.06
CA ALA A 62 -30.36 25.30 37.86
C ALA A 62 -31.27 25.49 36.65
N GLU A 63 -32.58 25.34 36.81
CA GLU A 63 -33.58 25.59 35.77
C GLU A 63 -33.53 27.04 35.29
N ARG A 64 -33.53 28.01 36.21
CA ARG A 64 -33.40 29.43 35.88
C ARG A 64 -32.12 29.71 35.09
N HIS A 65 -31.00 29.12 35.48
CA HIS A 65 -29.74 29.26 34.76
C HIS A 65 -29.80 28.63 33.36
N ALA A 66 -30.43 27.47 33.22
CA ALA A 66 -30.62 26.82 31.93
C ALA A 66 -31.51 27.66 31.01
N SER A 67 -32.66 28.16 31.50
CA SER A 67 -33.54 29.05 30.73
C SER A 67 -32.84 30.33 30.31
N ARG A 68 -32.06 30.95 31.21
CA ARG A 68 -31.28 32.15 30.88
C ARG A 68 -30.28 31.87 29.76
N ARG A 69 -29.49 30.79 29.89
CA ARG A 69 -28.53 30.39 28.85
C ARG A 69 -29.19 30.06 27.51
N ALA A 70 -30.38 29.46 27.53
CA ALA A 70 -31.14 29.16 26.32
C ALA A 70 -31.64 30.44 25.62
N SER A 71 -31.84 31.52 26.38
CA SER A 71 -32.23 32.84 25.86
C SER A 71 -31.06 33.78 25.54
N ASP A 72 -29.81 33.37 25.79
CA ASP A 72 -28.64 34.22 25.55
C ASP A 72 -28.50 34.53 24.05
N SER A 73 -28.16 35.77 23.71
CA SER A 73 -27.72 36.10 22.35
C SER A 73 -26.37 35.43 22.04
N PHE A 74 -26.00 35.37 20.76
CA PHE A 74 -24.68 34.92 20.35
C PHE A 74 -23.55 35.71 21.05
N THR A 75 -23.67 37.04 21.08
CA THR A 75 -22.68 37.91 21.75
C THR A 75 -22.58 37.61 23.25
N GLN A 76 -23.70 37.43 23.94
CA GLN A 76 -23.71 37.08 25.37
C GLN A 76 -23.09 35.70 25.62
N THR A 77 -23.36 34.73 24.75
CA THR A 77 -22.78 33.38 24.84
C THR A 77 -21.26 33.43 24.71
N GLU A 78 -20.75 34.17 23.71
CA GLU A 78 -19.31 34.31 23.48
C GLU A 78 -18.62 35.08 24.61
N THR A 79 -19.20 36.19 25.09
CA THR A 79 -18.65 36.91 26.26
C THR A 79 -18.60 36.01 27.50
N ARG A 80 -19.65 35.23 27.75
CA ARG A 80 -19.67 34.29 28.88
C ARG A 80 -18.60 33.21 28.74
N ARG A 81 -18.47 32.60 27.55
CA ARG A 81 -17.43 31.58 27.28
C ARG A 81 -16.02 32.15 27.45
N ALA A 82 -15.78 33.37 26.99
CA ALA A 82 -14.50 34.04 27.14
C ALA A 82 -14.15 34.27 28.63
N LEU A 83 -15.10 34.79 29.42
CA LEU A 83 -14.91 34.99 30.86
C LEU A 83 -14.73 33.66 31.63
N ASP A 84 -15.46 32.61 31.23
CA ASP A 84 -15.29 31.27 31.82
C ASP A 84 -13.90 30.71 31.49
N ALA A 85 -13.43 30.87 30.25
CA ALA A 85 -12.09 30.45 29.84
C ALA A 85 -10.99 31.21 30.60
N GLU A 86 -11.10 32.53 30.71
CA GLU A 86 -10.16 33.37 31.47
C GLU A 86 -10.12 33.01 32.95
N ARG A 87 -11.28 32.70 33.54
CA ARG A 87 -11.34 32.21 34.92
C ARG A 87 -10.62 30.87 35.05
N HIS A 88 -10.84 29.94 34.12
CA HIS A 88 -10.18 28.64 34.16
C HIS A 88 -8.67 28.73 33.94
N THR A 89 -8.18 29.60 33.04
CA THR A 89 -6.74 29.83 32.87
C THR A 89 -6.14 30.43 34.12
N SER A 90 -6.79 31.43 34.72
CA SER A 90 -6.35 32.05 35.97
C SER A 90 -6.31 31.05 37.13
N GLN A 91 -7.33 30.19 37.26
CA GLN A 91 -7.35 29.11 38.26
C GLN A 91 -6.27 28.05 38.01
N ARG A 92 -5.94 27.76 36.74
CA ARG A 92 -4.85 26.83 36.42
C ARG A 92 -3.50 27.42 36.77
N ALA A 93 -3.28 28.70 36.44
CA ALA A 93 -2.03 29.41 36.71
C ALA A 93 -1.77 29.62 38.22
N SER A 94 -2.82 29.85 39.01
CA SER A 94 -2.72 30.02 40.47
C SER A 94 -2.78 28.71 41.26
N GLY A 95 -3.00 27.57 40.59
CA GLY A 95 -3.12 26.28 41.25
C GLY A 95 -1.80 25.80 41.86
N THR A 96 -1.88 25.08 42.98
CA THR A 96 -0.68 24.49 43.62
C THR A 96 -0.12 23.33 42.80
N TYR A 97 1.12 22.93 43.08
CA TYR A 97 1.73 21.74 42.48
C TYR A 97 0.86 20.48 42.70
N THR A 98 0.36 20.29 43.93
CA THR A 98 -0.50 19.14 44.28
C THR A 98 -1.82 19.13 43.50
N GLN A 99 -2.45 20.29 43.31
CA GLN A 99 -3.66 20.42 42.49
C GLN A 99 -3.38 20.13 41.01
N THR A 100 -2.22 20.56 40.51
CA THR A 100 -1.79 20.27 39.13
C THR A 100 -1.54 18.79 38.92
N GLN A 101 -0.84 18.13 39.85
CA GLN A 101 -0.65 16.68 39.85
C GLN A 101 -1.98 15.93 39.91
N ALA A 102 -2.89 16.32 40.82
CA ALA A 102 -4.22 15.70 40.91
C ALA A 102 -5.04 15.84 39.61
N ARG A 103 -4.92 16.97 38.91
CA ARG A 103 -5.56 17.14 37.59
C ARG A 103 -4.92 16.25 36.52
N GLN A 104 -3.59 16.23 36.44
CA GLN A 104 -2.87 15.42 35.46
C GLN A 104 -3.09 13.93 35.63
N THR A 105 -3.15 13.46 36.89
CA THR A 105 -3.46 12.06 37.21
C THR A 105 -4.88 11.69 36.79
N LEU A 106 -5.88 12.49 37.16
CA LEU A 106 -7.27 12.28 36.72
C LEU A 106 -7.41 12.35 35.19
N ASP A 107 -6.65 13.21 34.51
CA ASP A 107 -6.65 13.30 33.05
C ASP A 107 -6.04 12.03 32.42
N ALA A 108 -4.92 11.55 32.96
CA ALA A 108 -4.27 10.31 32.53
C ALA A 108 -5.17 9.09 32.75
N GLU A 109 -5.84 9.00 33.91
CA GLU A 109 -6.81 7.93 34.22
C GLU A 109 -7.99 7.94 33.24
N ARG A 110 -8.55 9.11 32.93
CA ARG A 110 -9.62 9.21 31.93
C ARG A 110 -9.15 8.76 30.55
N HIS A 111 -7.93 9.11 30.14
CA HIS A 111 -7.38 8.65 28.87
C HIS A 111 -7.11 7.15 28.87
N ALA A 112 -6.59 6.58 29.96
CA ALA A 112 -6.39 5.14 30.09
C ALA A 112 -7.73 4.38 30.00
N PHE A 113 -8.75 4.83 30.74
CA PHE A 113 -10.08 4.25 30.66
C PHE A 113 -10.66 4.34 29.24
N GLN A 114 -10.50 5.48 28.56
CA GLN A 114 -10.89 5.61 27.16
C GLN A 114 -10.16 4.58 26.29
N ARG A 115 -8.83 4.42 26.44
CA ARG A 115 -8.05 3.42 25.69
C ARG A 115 -8.56 2.00 25.93
N ASP A 116 -8.82 1.64 27.18
CA ASP A 116 -9.26 0.30 27.57
C ASP A 116 -10.67 -0.01 27.03
N SER A 117 -11.48 1.04 26.84
CA SER A 117 -12.82 0.93 26.25
C SER A 117 -12.84 0.95 24.71
N GLU A 118 -11.69 1.17 24.05
CA GLU A 118 -11.65 1.22 22.59
C GLU A 118 -11.95 -0.15 21.97
N THR A 119 -12.71 -0.14 20.88
CA THR A 119 -12.88 -1.30 20.02
C THR A 119 -11.62 -1.53 19.17
N PHE A 120 -11.43 -2.76 18.68
CA PHE A 120 -10.29 -3.09 17.81
C PHE A 120 -10.15 -2.14 16.61
N THR A 121 -11.25 -1.76 15.96
CA THR A 121 -11.24 -0.84 14.82
C THR A 121 -10.83 0.59 15.21
N GLN A 122 -11.26 1.06 16.39
CA GLN A 122 -10.85 2.37 16.92
C GLN A 122 -9.36 2.38 17.27
N THR A 123 -8.87 1.31 17.91
CA THR A 123 -7.43 1.17 18.21
C THR A 123 -6.60 1.13 16.94
N GLN A 124 -7.04 0.39 15.91
CA GLN A 124 -6.35 0.36 14.62
C GLN A 124 -6.34 1.74 13.95
N ALA A 125 -7.49 2.41 13.86
CA ALA A 125 -7.61 3.75 13.27
C ALA A 125 -6.73 4.79 13.99
N ARG A 126 -6.64 4.69 15.32
CA ARG A 126 -5.74 5.52 16.10
C ARG A 126 -4.27 5.23 15.78
N GLN A 127 -3.87 3.96 15.78
CA GLN A 127 -2.49 3.57 15.50
C GLN A 127 -2.07 3.98 14.08
N THR A 128 -2.97 3.91 13.10
CA THR A 128 -2.69 4.39 11.74
C THR A 128 -2.49 5.92 11.73
N LEU A 129 -3.35 6.69 12.40
CA LEU A 129 -3.19 8.14 12.49
C LEU A 129 -1.93 8.57 13.25
N ASP A 130 -1.54 7.82 14.28
CA ASP A 130 -0.28 8.04 15.01
C ASP A 130 0.93 7.73 14.09
N ALA A 131 0.89 6.62 13.36
CA ALA A 131 1.95 6.25 12.40
C ALA A 131 2.09 7.27 11.27
N GLU A 132 0.98 7.76 10.72
CA GLU A 132 0.94 8.81 9.70
C GLU A 132 1.55 10.11 10.23
N ARG A 133 1.14 10.56 11.42
CA ARG A 133 1.74 11.76 12.05
C ARG A 133 3.25 11.61 12.23
N HIS A 134 3.71 10.47 12.71
CA HIS A 134 5.14 10.23 12.88
C HIS A 134 5.88 10.17 11.54
N ALA A 135 5.29 9.57 10.50
CA ALA A 135 5.88 9.56 9.17
C ALA A 135 5.98 10.98 8.59
N SER A 136 4.93 11.79 8.72
CA SER A 136 4.94 13.20 8.30
C SER A 136 5.95 14.03 9.07
N GLN A 137 6.06 13.84 10.39
CA GLN A 137 7.09 14.51 11.20
C GLN A 137 8.50 14.14 10.73
N ARG A 138 8.78 12.85 10.52
CA ARG A 138 10.09 12.40 10.02
C ARG A 138 10.40 12.92 8.63
N ALA A 139 9.41 13.03 7.75
CA ALA A 139 9.61 13.59 6.41
C ALA A 139 9.93 15.09 6.45
N ALA A 140 9.47 15.79 7.48
CA ALA A 140 9.72 17.22 7.69
C ALA A 140 10.95 17.51 8.58
N GLU A 141 11.63 16.49 9.12
CA GLU A 141 12.82 16.66 9.95
C GLU A 141 13.96 17.31 9.16
N THR A 142 14.66 18.26 9.77
CA THR A 142 15.93 18.74 9.24
C THR A 142 17.02 17.68 9.43
N VAL A 143 18.16 17.84 8.74
CA VAL A 143 19.31 16.93 8.90
C VAL A 143 19.81 16.92 10.35
N GLU A 144 19.86 18.07 11.02
CA GLU A 144 20.27 18.18 12.43
C GLU A 144 19.29 17.45 13.36
N GLN A 145 17.98 17.62 13.16
CA GLN A 145 16.95 16.91 13.93
C GLN A 145 17.04 15.40 13.71
N THR A 146 17.25 14.97 12.47
CA THR A 146 17.44 13.55 12.13
C THR A 146 18.65 12.97 12.85
N GLN A 147 19.77 13.72 12.87
CA GLN A 147 21.00 13.30 13.52
C GLN A 147 20.82 13.21 15.04
N ALA A 148 20.23 14.24 15.66
CA ALA A 148 19.94 14.26 17.10
C ALA A 148 19.03 13.09 17.50
N ARG A 149 17.97 12.82 16.72
CA ARG A 149 17.08 11.68 16.95
C ARG A 149 17.83 10.34 16.86
N ARG A 150 18.68 10.15 15.85
CA ARG A 150 19.47 8.91 15.69
C ARG A 150 20.46 8.69 16.83
N VAL A 151 21.09 9.75 17.32
CA VAL A 151 21.99 9.67 18.48
C VAL A 151 21.21 9.25 19.73
N LEU A 152 20.10 9.91 20.02
CA LEU A 152 19.24 9.54 21.16
C LEU A 152 18.67 8.13 21.03
N ASP A 153 18.28 7.71 19.81
CA ASP A 153 17.84 6.33 19.53
C ASP A 153 18.95 5.31 19.84
N ALA A 154 20.20 5.60 19.43
CA ALA A 154 21.36 4.73 19.68
C ALA A 154 21.72 4.67 21.17
N GLU A 155 21.69 5.80 21.88
CA GLU A 155 21.92 5.87 23.33
C GLU A 155 20.88 5.06 24.09
N ARG A 156 19.59 5.25 23.78
CA ARG A 156 18.51 4.45 24.39
C ARG A 156 18.69 2.96 24.13
N HIS A 157 19.03 2.57 22.91
CA HIS A 157 19.27 1.18 22.57
C HIS A 157 20.48 0.60 23.31
N GLY A 158 21.56 1.38 23.47
CA GLY A 158 22.72 1.00 24.28
C GLY A 158 22.37 0.81 25.75
N GLN A 159 21.57 1.71 26.33
CA GLN A 159 21.08 1.60 27.71
C GLN A 159 20.19 0.38 27.91
N LEU A 160 19.28 0.10 26.97
CA LEU A 160 18.43 -1.09 27.01
C LEU A 160 19.26 -2.37 26.98
N ILE A 161 20.27 -2.46 26.09
CA ILE A 161 21.18 -3.61 26.05
C ILE A 161 21.96 -3.75 27.35
N ALA A 162 22.43 -2.64 27.94
CA ALA A 162 23.16 -2.68 29.21
C ALA A 162 22.28 -3.12 30.39
N ALA A 163 20.97 -2.88 30.31
CA ALA A 163 19.99 -3.27 31.31
C ALA A 163 19.34 -4.64 31.04
N GLU A 164 19.65 -5.30 29.91
CA GLU A 164 19.14 -6.63 29.58
C GLU A 164 19.57 -7.66 30.64
N THR A 165 18.67 -8.57 30.98
CA THR A 165 19.04 -9.78 31.70
C THR A 165 19.89 -10.70 30.81
N ASP A 166 20.64 -11.62 31.41
CA ASP A 166 21.43 -12.59 30.63
C ASP A 166 20.56 -13.44 29.70
N GLU A 167 19.36 -13.82 30.15
CA GLU A 167 18.37 -14.57 29.37
C GLU A 167 17.90 -13.77 28.14
N ASP A 168 17.57 -12.49 28.33
CA ASP A 168 17.17 -11.60 27.23
C ASP A 168 18.32 -11.39 26.24
N SER A 169 19.54 -11.22 26.74
CA SER A 169 20.74 -11.06 25.90
C SER A 169 20.98 -12.30 25.03
N GLN A 170 20.88 -13.50 25.61
CA GLN A 170 21.00 -14.77 24.89
C GLN A 170 19.90 -14.90 23.84
N ARG A 171 18.64 -14.64 24.22
CA ARG A 171 17.50 -14.67 23.30
C ARG A 171 17.70 -13.73 22.11
N ARG A 172 18.13 -12.49 22.35
CA ARG A 172 18.41 -11.52 21.29
C ARG A 172 19.52 -11.99 20.36
N ARG A 173 20.60 -12.58 20.89
CA ARG A 173 21.71 -13.12 20.09
C ARG A 173 21.27 -14.30 19.22
N LEU A 174 20.50 -15.23 19.78
CA LEU A 174 19.95 -16.37 19.04
C LEU A 174 19.04 -15.91 17.90
N LEU A 175 18.10 -14.99 18.18
CA LEU A 175 17.22 -14.42 17.15
C LEU A 175 17.99 -13.64 16.06
N ASN A 176 19.10 -13.00 16.41
CA ASN A 176 19.96 -12.35 15.43
C ASN A 176 20.72 -13.39 14.58
N ALA A 177 21.27 -14.44 15.21
CA ALA A 177 21.96 -15.52 14.51
C ALA A 177 21.03 -16.27 13.54
N GLU A 178 19.79 -16.56 13.96
CA GLU A 178 18.77 -17.19 13.13
C GLU A 178 18.41 -16.31 11.92
N ARG A 179 18.12 -15.01 12.14
CA ARG A 179 17.86 -14.07 11.04
C ARG A 179 19.04 -13.96 10.07
N GLN A 180 20.28 -14.00 10.58
CA GLN A 180 21.46 -14.00 9.72
C GLN A 180 21.61 -15.30 8.93
N ALA A 181 21.34 -16.46 9.56
CA ALA A 181 21.36 -17.75 8.88
C ALA A 181 20.29 -17.82 7.79
N GLU A 182 19.08 -17.32 8.05
CA GLU A 182 18.00 -17.25 7.07
C GLU A 182 18.35 -16.31 5.91
N ARG A 183 18.91 -15.13 6.19
CA ARG A 183 19.42 -14.23 5.13
C ARG A 183 20.47 -14.90 4.26
N ARG A 184 21.39 -15.66 4.86
CA ARG A 184 22.41 -16.42 4.12
C ARG A 184 21.78 -17.54 3.29
N ARG A 185 20.77 -18.26 3.82
CA ARG A 185 20.02 -19.29 3.07
C ARG A 185 19.29 -18.69 1.87
N VAL A 186 18.56 -17.59 2.07
CA VAL A 186 17.86 -16.89 0.97
C VAL A 186 18.87 -16.40 -0.06
N LYS A 187 19.97 -15.79 0.37
CA LYS A 187 21.04 -15.33 -0.53
C LYS A 187 21.63 -16.49 -1.35
N TRP A 188 21.98 -17.59 -0.69
CA TRP A 188 22.50 -18.79 -1.34
C TRP A 188 21.51 -19.36 -2.35
N PHE A 189 20.23 -19.47 -1.97
CA PHE A 189 19.18 -19.96 -2.84
C PHE A 189 18.98 -19.08 -4.08
N CYS A 190 19.01 -17.76 -3.93
CA CYS A 190 18.97 -16.83 -5.06
C CYS A 190 20.20 -17.04 -5.96
N GLU A 191 21.41 -17.07 -5.40
CA GLU A 191 22.66 -17.24 -6.16
C GLU A 191 22.68 -18.57 -6.94
N THR A 192 22.24 -19.68 -6.33
CA THR A 192 22.15 -20.98 -7.03
C THR A 192 21.08 -20.96 -8.12
N TYR A 193 19.89 -20.41 -7.84
CA TYR A 193 18.79 -20.37 -8.81
C TYR A 193 19.14 -19.51 -10.04
N TYR A 194 19.82 -18.38 -9.85
CA TYR A 194 20.31 -17.56 -10.97
C TYR A 194 21.38 -18.30 -11.79
N SER A 195 22.28 -19.04 -11.15
CA SER A 195 23.28 -19.85 -11.88
C SER A 195 22.67 -20.99 -12.70
N GLU A 196 21.63 -21.65 -12.20
CA GLU A 196 20.91 -22.71 -12.92
C GLU A 196 20.14 -22.15 -14.13
N SER A 197 19.57 -20.95 -14.00
CA SER A 197 18.92 -20.23 -15.11
C SER A 197 19.91 -19.93 -16.24
N GLU A 198 21.12 -19.48 -15.93
CA GLU A 198 22.16 -19.22 -16.93
C GLU A 198 22.61 -20.50 -17.65
N VAL A 199 22.69 -21.63 -16.95
CA VAL A 199 23.00 -22.93 -17.54
C VAL A 199 21.89 -23.36 -18.50
N MET A 200 20.62 -23.19 -18.12
CA MET A 200 19.48 -23.50 -18.98
C MET A 200 19.42 -22.64 -20.24
N ASP A 201 19.71 -21.34 -20.13
CA ASP A 201 19.77 -20.44 -21.28
C ASP A 201 20.90 -20.80 -22.26
N ASN A 202 22.04 -21.25 -21.74
CA ASN A 202 23.16 -21.73 -22.56
C ASN A 202 22.83 -23.04 -23.28
N ILE A 203 22.11 -23.96 -22.63
CA ILE A 203 21.64 -25.21 -23.24
C ILE A 203 20.65 -24.91 -24.37
N LEU A 204 19.68 -24.00 -24.15
CA LEU A 204 18.72 -23.61 -25.18
C LEU A 204 19.40 -23.01 -26.42
N LYS A 205 20.36 -22.10 -26.23
CA LYS A 205 21.17 -21.55 -27.33
C LYS A 205 21.96 -22.63 -28.09
N ALA A 206 22.52 -23.61 -27.38
CA ALA A 206 23.25 -24.71 -28.01
C ALA A 206 22.32 -25.60 -28.85
N LEU A 207 21.11 -25.88 -28.37
CA LEU A 207 20.09 -26.62 -29.11
C LEU A 207 19.61 -25.88 -30.36
N GLU A 208 19.41 -24.56 -30.28
CA GLU A 208 19.08 -23.74 -31.45
C GLU A 208 20.19 -23.78 -32.52
N LEU A 209 21.45 -23.67 -32.10
CA LEU A 209 22.62 -23.80 -33.00
C LEU A 209 22.70 -25.17 -33.66
N LEU A 210 22.41 -26.24 -32.90
CA LEU A 210 22.35 -27.60 -33.45
C LEU A 210 21.24 -27.73 -34.48
N ASN A 211 20.04 -27.19 -34.20
CA ASN A 211 18.92 -27.23 -35.13
C ASN A 211 19.23 -26.48 -36.43
N GLN A 212 19.86 -25.30 -36.33
CA GLN A 212 20.33 -24.55 -37.51
C GLN A 212 21.34 -25.35 -38.34
N LYS A 213 22.27 -26.08 -37.70
CA LYS A 213 23.24 -26.93 -38.39
C LYS A 213 22.58 -28.11 -39.08
N VAL A 214 21.59 -28.76 -38.45
CA VAL A 214 20.82 -29.85 -39.06
C VAL A 214 20.08 -29.34 -40.29
N ASN A 215 19.34 -28.24 -40.18
CA ASN A 215 18.63 -27.63 -41.30
C ASN A 215 19.59 -27.25 -42.45
N ALA A 216 20.79 -26.75 -42.14
CA ALA A 216 21.80 -26.45 -43.15
C ALA A 216 22.35 -27.70 -43.84
N LEU A 217 22.48 -28.83 -43.12
CA LEU A 217 22.90 -30.11 -43.69
C LEU A 217 21.79 -30.71 -44.57
N GLU A 218 20.54 -30.66 -44.13
CA GLU A 218 19.38 -31.08 -44.93
C GLU A 218 19.31 -30.28 -46.23
N CYS A 219 19.45 -28.95 -46.16
CA CYS A 219 19.49 -28.09 -47.35
C CYS A 219 20.67 -28.44 -48.29
N LYS A 220 21.85 -28.80 -47.73
CA LYS A 220 22.99 -29.28 -48.54
C LYS A 220 22.69 -30.62 -49.20
N GLN A 221 22.05 -31.55 -48.49
CA GLN A 221 21.67 -32.85 -49.04
C GLN A 221 20.63 -32.70 -50.15
N GLU A 222 19.62 -31.86 -49.96
CA GLU A 222 18.62 -31.54 -50.99
C GLU A 222 19.27 -30.94 -52.23
N LYS A 223 20.20 -29.99 -52.08
CA LYS A 223 20.97 -29.45 -53.21
C LYS A 223 21.77 -30.52 -53.94
N MET A 224 22.48 -31.39 -53.21
CA MET A 224 23.22 -32.50 -53.83
C MET A 224 22.29 -33.48 -54.57
N LEU A 225 21.09 -33.74 -54.03
CA LEU A 225 20.10 -34.57 -54.70
C LEU A 225 19.59 -33.89 -55.99
N GLN A 226 19.26 -32.60 -55.93
CA GLN A 226 18.84 -31.83 -57.11
C GLN A 226 19.92 -31.81 -58.20
N GLU A 227 21.20 -31.62 -57.83
CA GLU A 227 22.32 -31.69 -58.77
C GLU A 227 22.45 -33.07 -59.41
N LYS A 228 22.30 -34.15 -58.63
CA LYS A 228 22.30 -35.52 -59.15
C LYS A 228 21.13 -35.78 -60.11
N TYR A 229 19.93 -35.31 -59.79
CA TYR A 229 18.76 -35.41 -60.67
C TYR A 229 18.95 -34.60 -61.97
N ALA A 230 19.53 -33.40 -61.89
CA ALA A 230 19.85 -32.59 -63.07
C ALA A 230 20.90 -33.27 -63.97
N ALA A 231 21.94 -33.89 -63.39
CA ALA A 231 22.94 -34.66 -64.11
C ALA A 231 22.36 -35.93 -64.77
N GLY A 232 21.44 -36.62 -64.09
CA GLY A 232 20.72 -37.78 -64.64
C GLY A 232 19.82 -37.41 -65.83
N SER A 233 19.14 -36.27 -65.76
CA SER A 233 18.34 -35.75 -66.89
C SER A 233 19.21 -35.35 -68.09
N SER A 234 20.40 -34.78 -67.88
CA SER A 234 21.31 -34.46 -69.00
C SER A 234 21.90 -35.71 -69.66
N ALA A 235 22.17 -36.77 -68.89
CA ALA A 235 22.62 -38.06 -69.39
C ALA A 235 21.55 -38.79 -70.24
N LEU A 236 20.27 -38.65 -69.90
CA LEU A 236 19.15 -39.17 -70.69
C LEU A 236 19.00 -38.47 -72.05
N ILE A 237 19.32 -37.17 -72.11
CA ILE A 237 19.30 -36.40 -73.37
C ILE A 237 20.49 -36.78 -74.26
N THR A 238 21.67 -37.05 -73.70
CA THR A 238 22.84 -37.49 -74.46
C THR A 238 22.76 -38.96 -74.91
N GLY A 239 22.15 -39.84 -74.12
CA GLY A 239 21.89 -41.24 -74.49
C GLY A 239 21.01 -41.38 -75.74
N LYS A 240 19.93 -40.60 -75.83
CA LYS A 240 19.05 -40.59 -77.02
C LYS A 240 19.74 -40.11 -78.30
N ASN A 241 20.78 -39.27 -78.18
CA ASN A 241 21.57 -38.82 -79.33
C ASN A 241 22.63 -39.85 -79.77
N LEU A 242 23.07 -40.75 -78.88
CA LEU A 242 23.99 -41.83 -79.20
C LEU A 242 23.28 -43.04 -79.81
N GLU A 243 22.05 -43.37 -79.39
CA GLU A 243 21.24 -44.42 -80.02
C GLU A 243 20.97 -44.13 -81.50
N LYS A 244 20.61 -42.88 -81.84
CA LYS A 244 20.45 -42.45 -83.24
C LYS A 244 21.74 -42.56 -84.09
N LYS A 245 22.92 -42.49 -83.46
CA LYS A 245 24.21 -42.67 -84.16
C LYS A 245 24.57 -44.15 -84.32
N LEU A 246 24.19 -45.00 -83.36
CA LEU A 246 24.46 -46.44 -83.41
C LEU A 246 23.59 -47.16 -84.45
N GLU A 247 22.34 -46.72 -84.64
CA GLU A 247 21.43 -47.29 -85.64
C GLU A 247 21.94 -47.07 -87.08
N LYS A 248 22.42 -45.86 -87.39
CA LYS A 248 23.10 -45.55 -88.66
C LYS A 248 24.38 -46.36 -88.89
N SER A 249 25.08 -46.76 -87.82
CA SER A 249 26.30 -47.57 -87.93
C SER A 249 25.99 -49.06 -88.21
N LYS A 250 24.85 -49.57 -87.74
CA LYS A 250 24.43 -50.95 -87.99
C LYS A 250 23.94 -51.15 -89.43
N GLU A 251 23.26 -50.17 -90.01
CA GLU A 251 22.86 -50.20 -91.43
C GLU A 251 24.07 -50.25 -92.38
N SER A 252 25.13 -49.51 -92.06
CA SER A 252 26.38 -49.50 -92.85
C SER A 252 27.16 -50.83 -92.77
N LYS A 253 27.12 -51.54 -91.63
CA LYS A 253 27.78 -52.85 -91.48
C LYS A 253 27.03 -54.02 -92.13
N CYS A 254 25.71 -53.90 -92.33
CA CYS A 254 24.93 -54.91 -93.04
C CYS A 254 25.21 -54.89 -94.55
N ALA A 255 25.41 -53.70 -95.14
CA ALA A 255 25.74 -53.54 -96.56
C ALA A 255 27.08 -54.19 -96.95
N LEU A 256 28.10 -54.10 -96.10
CA LEU A 256 29.43 -54.68 -96.35
C LEU A 256 29.47 -56.22 -96.25
N LYS A 257 28.51 -56.84 -95.56
CA LYS A 257 28.46 -58.31 -95.39
C LYS A 257 27.85 -59.01 -96.61
N ILE A 258 26.92 -58.34 -97.30
CA ILE A 258 26.28 -58.85 -98.53
C ILE A 258 27.26 -58.81 -99.72
N GLU A 259 28.16 -57.82 -99.77
CA GLU A 259 29.20 -57.73 -100.83
C GLU A 259 30.29 -58.81 -100.69
N ALA A 260 30.60 -59.24 -99.46
CA ALA A 260 31.59 -60.30 -99.21
C ALA A 260 31.07 -61.70 -99.58
N GLU A 261 29.80 -62.01 -99.26
CA GLU A 261 29.18 -63.31 -99.60
C GLU A 261 28.94 -63.46 -101.12
N SER A 262 28.73 -62.34 -101.83
CA SER A 262 28.62 -62.34 -103.31
C SER A 262 29.94 -62.69 -104.02
N ALA A 263 31.09 -62.42 -103.40
CA ALA A 263 32.40 -62.72 -103.97
C ALA A 263 32.83 -64.19 -103.79
N GLU A 264 32.32 -64.88 -102.77
CA GLU A 264 32.60 -66.31 -102.53
C GLU A 264 31.79 -67.23 -103.44
N ILE A 265 30.55 -66.86 -103.78
CA ILE A 265 29.71 -67.60 -104.73
C ILE A 265 30.33 -67.60 -106.14
N SER A 266 30.98 -66.50 -106.54
CA SER A 266 31.68 -66.37 -107.82
C SER A 266 32.86 -67.34 -107.96
N LYS A 267 33.65 -67.54 -106.90
CA LYS A 267 34.80 -68.48 -106.91
C LYS A 267 34.37 -69.94 -106.99
N SER A 268 33.25 -70.31 -106.37
CA SER A 268 32.73 -71.70 -106.46
C SER A 268 32.20 -72.07 -107.85
N SER A 269 31.75 -71.07 -108.63
CA SER A 269 31.24 -71.25 -110.00
C SER A 269 32.34 -71.59 -111.01
N ASP A 270 33.54 -71.03 -110.83
CA ASP A 270 34.70 -71.31 -111.69
C ASP A 270 35.34 -72.68 -111.42
N ASP A 271 35.25 -73.17 -110.18
CA ASP A 271 35.74 -74.51 -109.81
C ASP A 271 34.81 -75.63 -110.32
N ILE A 272 33.49 -75.41 -110.41
CA ILE A 272 32.54 -76.37 -110.98
C ILE A 272 32.73 -76.53 -112.51
N LYS A 273 33.12 -75.47 -113.23
CA LYS A 273 33.39 -75.53 -114.68
C LYS A 273 34.67 -76.31 -115.04
N LYS A 274 35.62 -76.46 -114.11
CA LYS A 274 36.84 -77.27 -114.29
C LYS A 274 36.62 -78.77 -114.12
N VAL A 275 35.60 -79.19 -113.38
CA VAL A 275 35.30 -80.61 -113.12
C VAL A 275 34.49 -81.27 -114.24
N LEU A 276 33.73 -80.50 -115.03
CA LEU A 276 32.87 -81.03 -116.11
C LEU A 276 33.56 -81.21 -117.49
N ARG A 277 34.90 -81.26 -117.55
CA ARG A 277 35.64 -81.46 -118.81
C ARG A 277 36.52 -82.70 -118.81
N ILE A 278 35.99 -83.84 -118.37
CA ILE A 278 36.48 -85.18 -118.69
C ILE A 278 35.27 -86.13 -118.77
N GLN A 279 34.64 -86.19 -119.93
CA GLN A 279 34.33 -87.40 -120.72
C GLN A 279 33.56 -87.00 -121.97
#